data_AF-A0A0B2UYP5-F1
#
_entry.id   AF-A0A0B2UYP5-F1
#
_cell.length_a   1.000
_cell.length_b   1.000
_cell.length_c   1.000
_cell.angle_alpha   90.00
_cell.angle_beta   90.00
_cell.angle_gamma   90.00
#
_symmetry.space_group_name_H-M   'P 1'
#
loop_
_entity.id
_entity.type
_entity.pdbx_description
1 polymer ?
#
loop_
_entity_poly.entity_id
_entity_poly.type
_entity_poly.pdbx_seq_one_letter_code
_entity_poly.pdbx_strand_id
1 'polypeptide(L)'
;MKAAGTMTMLKHTRNSWRTCSLLLETMGKTSAYTKVALSAQPTVTFATESKSNLPKLPLPTLRSTVSKFIRFARPLQKDADYQKTIAIANSFMRSREADILQSYLEDRAVKMNNWLTPWWIDKAYLEARTPLPIVTNPGVSFPMWNYSGIDGQIETAAKVAQSALKFYLIIMNDELPQERVGDVYLDMKQYKYLFGTTRIPALLKDKILYGNQYQPLPKHFVVMRNGHLFRVPAFDSNGRLLSVKQLENELKQYVMPTSGDICKCPVGVVTSEYRVGNSNDFWEGENTNAESVRCVEEALFVLCIDKPMEGIPGASALDLQSLQCLHGGGCENNSHNRWFDKTLQVII
;
A
#
# COMPACT_ATOMS: atom_id res chain seq x y z
N MET A 1 -32.33 43.29 -23.62
CA MET A 1 -33.31 42.26 -24.04
C MET A 1 -32.90 40.94 -23.43
N LYS A 2 -33.78 40.35 -22.60
CA LYS A 2 -33.67 39.01 -22.02
C LYS A 2 -34.20 37.97 -23.01
N ALA A 3 -33.54 36.82 -23.10
CA ALA A 3 -34.11 35.49 -23.33
C ALA A 3 -32.98 34.47 -23.04
N ALA A 4 -32.92 33.75 -21.92
CA ALA A 4 -33.78 32.64 -21.47
C ALA A 4 -33.75 31.43 -22.43
N GLY A 5 -32.95 30.43 -22.07
CA GLY A 5 -32.87 29.11 -22.71
C GLY A 5 -32.36 28.08 -21.70
N THR A 6 -33.25 27.19 -21.31
CA THR A 6 -33.26 26.32 -20.11
C THR A 6 -32.40 25.06 -20.24
N MET A 7 -31.63 24.78 -19.18
CA MET A 7 -31.50 23.53 -18.41
C MET A 7 -31.60 22.18 -19.14
N THR A 8 -30.51 21.41 -19.13
CA THR A 8 -30.57 19.93 -19.01
C THR A 8 -29.34 19.45 -18.21
N MET A 9 -29.58 19.05 -16.95
CA MET A 9 -28.59 18.43 -16.07
C MET A 9 -28.35 16.98 -16.48
N LEU A 10 -27.11 16.65 -16.86
CA LEU A 10 -26.62 15.27 -16.86
C LEU A 10 -26.20 14.88 -15.44
N LYS A 11 -27.16 14.29 -14.72
CA LYS A 11 -26.88 13.43 -13.56
C LYS A 11 -26.33 12.11 -14.09
N HIS A 12 -25.04 11.82 -13.91
CA HIS A 12 -24.53 10.47 -13.71
C HIS A 12 -23.01 10.49 -13.44
N THR A 13 -22.62 10.41 -12.18
CA THR A 13 -21.39 9.74 -11.69
C THR A 13 -21.38 9.77 -10.15
N ARG A 14 -22.21 8.93 -9.54
CA ARG A 14 -22.02 8.47 -8.15
C ARG A 14 -21.81 6.96 -8.22
N ASN A 15 -20.56 6.50 -8.27
CA ASN A 15 -20.18 5.11 -7.99
C ASN A 15 -18.65 4.94 -7.93
N SER A 16 -17.98 5.56 -6.94
CA SER A 16 -16.56 5.28 -6.67
C SER A 16 -16.17 5.33 -5.18
N TRP A 17 -17.08 4.99 -4.26
CA TRP A 17 -16.84 5.11 -2.81
C TRP A 17 -17.16 3.84 -2.00
N ARG A 18 -17.13 2.64 -2.61
CA ARG A 18 -17.50 1.40 -1.89
C ARG A 18 -16.35 0.77 -1.08
N THR A 19 -15.09 0.96 -1.47
CA THR A 19 -13.92 0.41 -0.75
C THR A 19 -13.64 1.12 0.58
N CYS A 20 -14.13 2.36 0.76
CA CYS A 20 -14.01 3.06 2.04
C CYS A 20 -15.08 2.64 3.07
N SER A 21 -16.19 2.01 2.63
CA SER A 21 -17.34 1.69 3.51
C SER A 21 -17.05 0.55 4.48
N LEU A 22 -16.31 -0.49 4.07
CA LEU A 22 -16.03 -1.66 4.93
C LEU A 22 -15.08 -1.33 6.10
N LEU A 23 -14.17 -0.36 5.90
CA LEU A 23 -13.32 0.18 6.96
C LEU A 23 -14.09 1.12 7.89
N LEU A 24 -15.10 1.84 7.38
CA LEU A 24 -15.94 2.73 8.18
C LEU A 24 -17.06 1.98 8.93
N GLU A 25 -17.59 0.88 8.40
CA GLU A 25 -18.64 0.09 9.04
C GLU A 25 -18.13 -0.70 10.26
N THR A 26 -16.83 -1.00 10.31
CA THR A 26 -16.17 -1.56 11.50
C THR A 26 -15.83 -0.50 12.56
N MET A 27 -15.87 0.78 12.20
CA MET A 27 -15.68 1.92 13.08
C MET A 27 -17.05 2.51 13.48
N GLY A 28 -17.66 1.93 14.51
CA GLY A 28 -19.02 2.25 14.95
C GLY A 28 -19.32 3.76 15.07
N LYS A 29 -20.13 4.27 14.13
CA LYS A 29 -21.01 5.43 14.32
C LYS A 29 -22.36 5.13 13.66
N THR A 30 -23.38 5.01 14.50
CA THR A 30 -24.78 4.97 14.10
C THR A 30 -25.23 6.33 13.56
N SER A 31 -25.66 6.38 12.30
CA SER A 31 -26.55 7.43 11.81
C SER A 31 -27.56 6.81 10.84
N ALA A 32 -28.83 7.05 11.11
CA ALA A 32 -29.97 6.45 10.44
C ALA A 32 -30.08 6.89 8.98
N TYR A 33 -29.80 5.98 8.04
CA TYR A 33 -30.31 6.05 6.66
C TYR A 33 -30.68 4.64 6.17
N THR A 34 -31.98 4.48 5.92
CA THR A 34 -32.70 3.50 5.08
C THR A 34 -32.04 2.12 4.88
N LYS A 35 -32.58 1.10 5.56
CA LYS A 35 -32.41 -0.32 5.20
C LYS A 35 -32.90 -0.53 3.76
N VAL A 36 -31.98 -0.59 2.80
CA VAL A 36 -32.23 -1.27 1.53
C VAL A 36 -31.93 -2.74 1.77
N ALA A 37 -32.95 -3.59 1.70
CA ALA A 37 -32.76 -5.03 1.72
C ALA A 37 -31.92 -5.43 0.51
N LEU A 38 -30.63 -5.69 0.73
CA LEU A 38 -29.78 -6.38 -0.24
C LEU A 38 -30.27 -7.82 -0.30
N SER A 39 -30.88 -8.20 -1.42
CA SER A 39 -31.11 -9.62 -1.73
C SER A 39 -29.78 -10.34 -1.60
N ALA A 40 -29.73 -11.36 -0.73
CA ALA A 40 -28.54 -12.19 -0.55
C ALA A 40 -28.25 -12.95 -1.85
N GLN A 41 -27.39 -12.37 -2.70
CA GLN A 41 -26.70 -13.15 -3.69
C GLN A 41 -25.59 -13.94 -2.98
N PRO A 42 -25.31 -15.18 -3.40
CA PRO A 42 -24.28 -16.00 -2.77
C PRO A 42 -22.95 -15.26 -2.82
N THR A 43 -22.39 -14.96 -1.65
CA THR A 43 -21.08 -14.35 -1.50
C THR A 43 -20.01 -15.37 -1.89
N VAL A 44 -19.43 -15.22 -3.07
CA VAL A 44 -18.29 -16.03 -3.51
C VAL A 44 -17.07 -15.56 -2.72
N THR A 45 -16.50 -16.46 -1.92
CA THR A 45 -15.29 -16.21 -1.12
C THR A 45 -14.03 -16.58 -1.92
N PHE A 46 -12.88 -16.04 -1.53
CA PHE A 46 -11.60 -16.36 -2.18
C PHE A 46 -11.32 -17.88 -2.21
N ALA A 47 -11.69 -18.64 -1.17
CA ALA A 47 -11.48 -20.09 -1.14
C ALA A 47 -12.23 -20.84 -2.25
N THR A 48 -13.31 -20.26 -2.80
CA THR A 48 -14.03 -20.85 -3.93
C THR A 48 -13.34 -20.60 -5.28
N GLU A 49 -12.21 -19.86 -5.31
CA GLU A 49 -11.45 -19.48 -6.51
C GLU A 49 -10.33 -20.42 -6.94
N SER A 50 -10.26 -21.66 -6.46
CA SER A 50 -9.72 -22.67 -7.39
C SER A 50 -10.61 -22.83 -8.64
N LYS A 51 -11.75 -22.11 -8.73
CA LYS A 51 -12.75 -22.20 -9.81
C LYS A 51 -13.18 -20.87 -10.47
N SER A 52 -12.55 -19.72 -10.20
CA SER A 52 -12.79 -18.51 -11.01
C SER A 52 -11.82 -18.49 -12.20
N ASN A 53 -12.35 -18.62 -13.41
CA ASN A 53 -11.56 -18.54 -14.65
C ASN A 53 -11.20 -17.08 -14.96
N LEU A 54 -10.38 -16.44 -14.11
CA LEU A 54 -9.86 -15.11 -14.43
C LEU A 54 -9.01 -15.20 -15.72
N PRO A 55 -9.27 -14.37 -16.73
CA PRO A 55 -8.50 -14.40 -17.95
C PRO A 55 -7.05 -13.98 -17.67
N LYS A 56 -6.10 -14.62 -18.36
CA LYS A 56 -4.71 -14.14 -18.38
C LYS A 56 -4.67 -12.72 -18.93
N LEU A 57 -3.66 -11.94 -18.51
CA LEU A 57 -3.42 -10.62 -19.07
C LEU A 57 -3.23 -10.75 -20.60
N PRO A 58 -4.09 -10.12 -21.43
CA PRO A 58 -4.00 -10.26 -22.87
C PRO A 58 -2.71 -9.61 -23.40
N LEU A 59 -2.18 -10.18 -24.48
CA LEU A 59 -1.09 -9.59 -25.23
C LEU A 59 -1.66 -8.91 -26.48
N PRO A 60 -1.60 -7.56 -26.60
CA PRO A 60 -2.06 -6.88 -27.81
C PRO A 60 -1.16 -7.20 -29.00
N THR A 61 -1.72 -7.12 -30.21
CA THR A 61 -0.92 -7.24 -31.43
C THR A 61 0.04 -6.06 -31.56
N LEU A 62 1.23 -6.33 -32.11
CA LEU A 62 2.25 -5.32 -32.39
C LEU A 62 1.65 -4.12 -33.16
N ARG A 63 0.88 -4.39 -34.22
CA ARG A 63 0.20 -3.36 -35.04
C ARG A 63 -0.73 -2.47 -34.21
N SER A 64 -1.55 -3.07 -33.34
CA SER A 64 -2.47 -2.31 -32.48
C SER A 64 -1.69 -1.40 -31.52
N THR A 65 -0.61 -1.92 -30.91
CA THR A 65 0.23 -1.17 -29.98
C THR A 65 0.92 0.00 -30.67
N VAL A 66 1.56 -0.22 -31.82
CA VAL A 66 2.28 0.85 -32.54
C VAL A 66 1.33 1.91 -33.10
N SER A 67 0.15 1.51 -33.61
CA SER A 67 -0.87 2.45 -34.07
C SER A 67 -1.34 3.36 -32.92
N LYS A 68 -1.60 2.79 -31.74
CA LYS A 68 -1.94 3.58 -30.54
C LYS A 68 -0.80 4.49 -30.11
N PHE A 69 0.44 4.01 -30.12
CA PHE A 69 1.63 4.81 -29.81
C PHE A 69 1.73 6.05 -30.71
N ILE A 70 1.64 5.88 -32.04
CA ILE A 70 1.65 7.00 -32.99
C ILE A 70 0.48 7.96 -32.70
N ARG A 71 -0.72 7.44 -32.43
CA ARG A 71 -1.89 8.30 -32.12
C ARG A 71 -1.69 9.12 -30.85
N PHE A 72 -1.14 8.51 -29.79
CA PHE A 72 -0.90 9.19 -28.50
C PHE A 72 0.30 10.14 -28.54
N ALA A 73 1.27 9.93 -29.42
CA ALA A 73 2.39 10.84 -29.60
C ALA A 73 1.96 12.19 -30.21
N ARG A 74 0.93 12.22 -31.06
CA ARG A 74 0.50 13.42 -31.78
C ARG A 74 0.26 14.65 -30.89
N PRO A 75 -0.58 14.60 -29.83
CA PRO A 75 -0.84 15.77 -29.00
C PRO A 75 0.37 16.23 -28.16
N LEU A 76 1.44 15.45 -28.10
CA LEU A 76 2.63 15.73 -27.29
C LEU A 76 3.81 16.29 -28.10
N GLN A 77 3.68 16.37 -29.43
CA GLN A 77 4.79 16.65 -30.33
C GLN A 77 4.45 17.73 -31.38
N LYS A 78 5.46 18.51 -31.75
CA LYS A 78 5.41 19.38 -32.93
C LYS A 78 5.44 18.53 -34.20
N ASP A 79 5.00 19.11 -35.32
CA ASP A 79 4.90 18.41 -36.62
C ASP A 79 6.21 17.73 -37.02
N ALA A 80 7.33 18.43 -36.93
CA ALA A 80 8.64 17.89 -37.31
C ALA A 80 9.02 16.62 -36.52
N ASP A 81 8.78 16.61 -35.19
CA ASP A 81 9.12 15.45 -34.34
C ASP A 81 8.08 14.33 -34.46
N TYR A 82 6.82 14.70 -34.72
CA TYR A 82 5.77 13.73 -35.00
C TYR A 82 6.03 12.96 -36.30
N GLN A 83 6.48 13.64 -37.37
CA GLN A 83 6.86 12.98 -38.61
C GLN A 83 8.03 12.02 -38.43
N LYS A 84 9.05 12.40 -37.63
CA LYS A 84 10.15 11.48 -37.26
C LYS A 84 9.61 10.26 -36.49
N THR A 85 8.70 10.48 -35.54
CA THR A 85 8.08 9.41 -34.75
C THR A 85 7.32 8.43 -35.65
N ILE A 86 6.52 8.92 -36.60
CA ILE A 86 5.83 8.09 -37.59
C ILE A 86 6.85 7.27 -38.40
N ALA A 87 7.90 7.92 -38.91
CA ALA A 87 8.92 7.26 -39.72
C ALA A 87 9.61 6.12 -38.95
N ILE A 88 10.04 6.38 -37.71
CA ILE A 88 10.68 5.38 -36.82
C ILE A 88 9.72 4.23 -36.52
N ALA A 89 8.49 4.54 -36.08
CA ALA A 89 7.50 3.53 -35.72
C ALA A 89 7.15 2.62 -36.92
N ASN A 90 6.97 3.21 -38.11
CA ASN A 90 6.73 2.45 -39.34
C ASN A 90 7.95 1.64 -39.79
N SER A 91 9.17 2.14 -39.57
CA SER A 91 10.39 1.39 -39.83
C SER A 91 10.50 0.18 -38.90
N PHE A 92 10.24 0.36 -37.61
CA PHE A 92 10.21 -0.73 -36.63
C PHE A 92 9.15 -1.78 -36.99
N MET A 93 7.93 -1.36 -37.34
CA MET A 93 6.86 -2.26 -37.79
C MET A 93 7.20 -3.13 -39.01
N ARG A 94 8.18 -2.73 -39.83
CA ARG A 94 8.65 -3.50 -41.00
C ARG A 94 9.94 -4.27 -40.73
N SER A 95 10.51 -4.14 -39.53
CA SER A 95 11.79 -4.71 -39.19
C SER A 95 11.62 -6.16 -38.70
N ARG A 96 12.61 -7.00 -38.98
CA ARG A 96 12.63 -8.39 -38.52
C ARG A 96 12.67 -8.46 -36.99
N GLU A 97 13.31 -7.49 -36.35
CA GLU A 97 13.43 -7.39 -34.90
C GLU A 97 12.06 -7.26 -34.23
N ALA A 98 11.14 -6.50 -34.82
CA ALA A 98 9.81 -6.33 -34.24
C ALA A 98 9.01 -7.64 -34.22
N ASP A 99 9.10 -8.45 -35.27
CA ASP A 99 8.48 -9.78 -35.33
C ASP A 99 9.11 -10.74 -34.29
N ILE A 100 10.44 -10.72 -34.15
CA ILE A 100 11.16 -11.53 -33.16
C ILE A 100 10.73 -11.14 -31.74
N LEU A 101 10.69 -9.85 -31.43
CA LEU A 101 10.31 -9.36 -30.09
C LEU A 101 8.86 -9.71 -29.76
N GLN A 102 7.94 -9.55 -30.71
CA GLN A 102 6.54 -9.94 -30.53
C GLN A 102 6.41 -11.45 -30.30
N SER A 103 7.15 -12.28 -31.04
CA SER A 103 7.18 -13.74 -30.85
C SER A 103 7.65 -14.13 -29.44
N TYR A 104 8.67 -13.46 -28.90
CA TYR A 104 9.11 -13.68 -27.52
C TYR A 104 8.06 -13.28 -26.49
N LEU A 105 7.30 -12.20 -26.72
CA LEU A 105 6.20 -11.81 -25.84
C LEU A 105 5.05 -12.83 -25.88
N GLU A 106 4.75 -13.37 -27.06
CA GLU A 106 3.71 -14.40 -27.27
C GLU A 106 4.08 -15.70 -26.54
N ASP A 107 5.31 -16.19 -26.73
CA ASP A 107 5.83 -17.36 -26.01
C ASP A 107 5.78 -17.15 -24.48
N ARG A 108 6.16 -15.96 -24.02
CA ARG A 108 6.09 -15.59 -22.60
C ARG A 108 4.64 -15.57 -22.08
N ALA A 109 3.69 -15.04 -22.85
CA ALA A 109 2.27 -14.99 -22.50
C ALA A 109 1.62 -16.37 -22.40
N VAL A 110 2.07 -17.34 -23.21
CA VAL A 110 1.66 -18.74 -23.09
C VAL A 110 2.18 -19.34 -21.79
N LYS A 111 3.48 -19.18 -21.51
CA LYS A 111 4.18 -19.83 -20.40
C LYS A 111 3.83 -19.29 -19.01
N MET A 112 3.36 -18.05 -18.91
CA MET A 112 3.14 -17.38 -17.63
C MET A 112 1.65 -17.15 -17.34
N ASN A 113 1.29 -17.01 -16.06
CA ASN A 113 -0.07 -16.59 -15.66
C ASN A 113 -0.30 -15.09 -15.95
N ASN A 114 0.74 -14.29 -15.78
CA ASN A 114 0.79 -12.90 -16.21
C ASN A 114 2.20 -12.60 -16.74
N TRP A 115 2.31 -12.28 -18.03
CA TRP A 115 3.60 -12.09 -18.70
C TRP A 115 4.30 -10.80 -18.28
N LEU A 116 3.54 -9.81 -17.77
CA LEU A 116 4.03 -8.48 -17.45
C LEU A 116 4.43 -8.33 -15.98
N THR A 117 3.72 -8.97 -15.05
CA THR A 117 3.87 -8.72 -13.60
C THR A 117 5.32 -8.73 -13.11
N PRO A 118 6.18 -9.72 -13.41
CA PRO A 118 7.56 -9.70 -12.91
C PRO A 118 8.38 -8.53 -13.46
N TRP A 119 8.20 -8.18 -14.73
CA TRP A 119 8.89 -7.02 -15.33
C TRP A 119 8.34 -5.71 -14.79
N TRP A 120 7.03 -5.60 -14.62
CA TRP A 120 6.41 -4.41 -14.05
C TRP A 120 6.91 -4.15 -12.63
N ILE A 121 6.92 -5.18 -11.78
CA ILE A 121 7.39 -5.05 -10.40
C ILE A 121 8.87 -4.62 -10.37
N ASP A 122 9.71 -5.28 -11.18
CA ASP A 122 11.13 -4.96 -11.26
C ASP A 122 11.35 -3.52 -11.77
N LYS A 123 10.80 -3.16 -12.94
CA LYS A 123 11.08 -1.89 -13.60
C LYS A 123 10.38 -0.69 -12.96
N ALA A 124 9.16 -0.85 -12.46
CA ALA A 124 8.42 0.26 -11.87
C ALA A 124 8.82 0.52 -10.41
N TYR A 125 9.31 -0.50 -9.68
CA TYR A 125 9.57 -0.36 -8.25
C TYR A 125 10.95 -0.86 -7.83
N LEU A 126 11.26 -2.14 -8.05
CA LEU A 126 12.37 -2.79 -7.35
C LEU A 126 13.73 -2.42 -7.88
N GLU A 127 13.87 -1.98 -9.13
CA GLU A 127 15.12 -1.50 -9.72
C GLU A 127 15.38 -0.01 -9.46
N ALA A 128 14.32 0.77 -9.16
CA ALA A 128 14.45 2.20 -8.88
C ALA A 128 15.29 2.45 -7.62
N ARG A 129 16.24 3.39 -7.72
CA ARG A 129 17.19 3.72 -6.64
C ARG A 129 16.84 4.99 -5.85
N THR A 130 15.73 5.64 -6.19
CA THR A 130 15.23 6.82 -5.47
C THR A 130 14.68 6.44 -4.09
N PRO A 131 14.67 7.37 -3.12
CA PRO A 131 13.95 7.21 -1.85
C PRO A 131 12.53 6.68 -2.02
N LEU A 132 12.04 5.93 -1.03
CA LEU A 132 10.65 5.47 -1.00
C LEU A 132 9.64 6.57 -0.64
N PRO A 133 9.80 7.36 0.44
CA PRO A 133 8.85 8.41 0.77
C PRO A 133 8.78 9.45 -0.34
N ILE A 134 7.59 10.02 -0.55
CA ILE A 134 7.27 11.02 -1.60
C ILE A 134 7.29 10.45 -3.02
N VAL A 135 8.31 9.69 -3.41
CA VAL A 135 8.52 9.25 -4.80
C VAL A 135 7.71 8.00 -5.14
N THR A 136 7.67 7.02 -4.24
CA THR A 136 7.04 5.71 -4.49
C THR A 136 5.89 5.42 -3.54
N ASN A 137 6.10 5.62 -2.24
CA ASN A 137 5.10 5.28 -1.22
C ASN A 137 3.98 6.32 -1.20
N PRO A 138 2.72 5.94 -1.46
CA PRO A 138 1.60 6.84 -1.31
C PRO A 138 1.29 7.06 0.19
N GLY A 139 0.97 8.31 0.55
CA GLY A 139 0.37 8.65 1.83
C GLY A 139 -1.15 8.79 1.69
N VAL A 140 -1.91 8.32 2.68
CA VAL A 140 -3.37 8.48 2.72
C VAL A 140 -3.78 9.11 4.04
N SER A 141 -4.50 10.23 3.97
CA SER A 141 -5.05 10.91 5.13
C SER A 141 -6.50 10.48 5.35
N PHE A 142 -6.87 10.26 6.62
CA PHE A 142 -8.21 9.89 7.04
C PHE A 142 -8.89 11.04 7.79
N PRO A 143 -10.22 11.04 7.94
CA PRO A 143 -10.91 11.99 8.82
C PRO A 143 -10.30 11.98 10.22
N MET A 144 -10.19 13.17 10.82
CA MET A 144 -9.61 13.33 12.15
C MET A 144 -10.43 12.57 13.20
N TRP A 145 -9.72 11.84 14.05
CA TRP A 145 -10.33 11.17 15.19
C TRP A 145 -10.66 12.20 16.28
N ASN A 146 -11.82 12.03 16.90
CA ASN A 146 -12.21 12.86 18.04
C ASN A 146 -11.79 12.18 19.34
N TYR A 147 -10.50 12.28 19.68
CA TYR A 147 -9.97 11.90 20.98
C TYR A 147 -9.18 13.07 21.58
N SER A 148 -8.96 13.03 22.88
CA SER A 148 -8.17 14.02 23.60
C SER A 148 -7.12 13.36 24.46
N GLY A 149 -5.94 13.96 24.49
CA GLY A 149 -4.84 13.49 25.33
C GLY A 149 -4.28 12.13 24.91
N ILE A 150 -3.28 11.69 25.67
CA ILE A 150 -2.50 10.51 25.34
C ILE A 150 -3.31 9.21 25.52
N ASP A 151 -4.19 9.14 26.52
CA ASP A 151 -5.05 7.98 26.74
C ASP A 151 -6.01 7.75 25.56
N GLY A 152 -6.59 8.82 25.02
CA GLY A 152 -7.46 8.74 23.85
C GLY A 152 -6.72 8.32 22.58
N GLN A 153 -5.46 8.77 22.41
CA GLN A 153 -4.60 8.34 21.31
C GLN A 153 -4.29 6.85 21.41
N ILE A 154 -3.94 6.36 22.59
CA ILE A 154 -3.66 4.94 22.84
C ILE A 154 -4.89 4.07 22.59
N GLU A 155 -6.06 4.48 23.09
CA GLU A 155 -7.31 3.76 22.86
C GLU A 155 -7.62 3.68 21.36
N THR A 156 -7.43 4.77 20.63
CA THR A 156 -7.61 4.83 19.17
C THR A 156 -6.62 3.91 18.46
N ALA A 157 -5.34 3.96 18.84
CA ALA A 157 -4.29 3.11 18.30
C ALA A 157 -4.61 1.62 18.52
N ALA A 158 -5.08 1.23 19.70
CA ALA A 158 -5.49 -0.14 20.01
C ALA A 158 -6.71 -0.59 19.18
N LYS A 159 -7.72 0.27 19.00
CA LYS A 159 -8.89 -0.02 18.15
C LYS A 159 -8.50 -0.22 16.69
N VAL A 160 -7.64 0.65 16.16
CA VAL A 160 -7.17 0.59 14.77
C VAL A 160 -6.31 -0.65 14.56
N ALA A 161 -5.36 -0.93 15.47
CA ALA A 161 -4.54 -2.14 15.42
C ALA A 161 -5.41 -3.41 15.45
N GLN A 162 -6.39 -3.49 16.34
CA GLN A 162 -7.30 -4.63 16.40
C GLN A 162 -8.09 -4.79 15.09
N SER A 163 -8.55 -3.69 14.50
CA SER A 163 -9.31 -3.72 13.25
C SER A 163 -8.45 -4.19 12.08
N ALA A 164 -7.20 -3.73 11.99
CA ALA A 164 -6.23 -4.22 11.01
C ALA A 164 -5.95 -5.72 11.18
N LEU A 165 -5.81 -6.21 12.42
CA LEU A 165 -5.60 -7.62 12.71
C LEU A 165 -6.83 -8.50 12.39
N LYS A 166 -8.05 -8.00 12.63
CA LYS A 166 -9.28 -8.69 12.18
C LYS A 166 -9.33 -8.79 10.66
N PHE A 167 -8.98 -7.72 9.96
CA PHE A 167 -8.93 -7.73 8.49
C PHE A 167 -7.85 -8.69 7.96
N TYR A 168 -6.68 -8.74 8.62
CA TYR A 168 -5.67 -9.75 8.35
C TYR A 168 -6.21 -11.18 8.46
N LEU A 169 -6.98 -11.50 9.52
CA LEU A 169 -7.59 -12.82 9.66
C LEU A 169 -8.61 -13.13 8.56
N ILE A 170 -9.47 -12.16 8.19
CA ILE A 170 -10.41 -12.30 7.07
C ILE A 170 -9.66 -12.65 5.77
N ILE A 171 -8.55 -11.96 5.51
CA ILE A 171 -7.71 -12.24 4.34
C ILE A 171 -7.11 -13.64 4.44
N MET A 172 -6.48 -13.99 5.57
CA MET A 172 -5.74 -15.25 5.69
C MET A 172 -6.64 -16.48 5.73
N ASN A 173 -7.87 -16.35 6.23
CA ASN A 173 -8.89 -17.38 6.23
C ASN A 173 -9.67 -17.46 4.91
N ASP A 174 -9.31 -16.66 3.89
CA ASP A 174 -9.99 -16.62 2.60
C ASP A 174 -11.47 -16.21 2.69
N GLU A 175 -11.82 -15.43 3.71
CA GLU A 175 -13.19 -14.98 4.02
C GLU A 175 -13.54 -13.66 3.33
N LEU A 176 -12.57 -12.99 2.70
CA LEU A 176 -12.81 -11.74 1.97
C LEU A 176 -13.71 -12.00 0.75
N PRO A 177 -14.86 -11.32 0.61
CA PRO A 177 -15.69 -11.42 -0.58
C PRO A 177 -14.94 -10.96 -1.83
N GLN A 178 -15.12 -11.68 -2.93
CA GLN A 178 -14.49 -11.29 -4.19
C GLN A 178 -15.09 -9.98 -4.71
N GLU A 179 -14.21 -9.06 -5.11
CA GLU A 179 -14.62 -7.79 -5.70
C GLU A 179 -14.94 -7.93 -7.18
N ARG A 180 -15.82 -7.05 -7.68
CA ARG A 180 -16.18 -6.99 -9.10
C ARG A 180 -16.44 -5.56 -9.57
N VAL A 181 -16.16 -5.29 -10.84
CA VAL A 181 -16.56 -4.06 -11.54
C VAL A 181 -17.58 -4.44 -12.61
N GLY A 182 -18.83 -4.02 -12.42
CA GLY A 182 -19.93 -4.57 -13.20
C GLY A 182 -20.00 -6.09 -12.99
N ASP A 183 -20.02 -6.86 -14.07
CA ASP A 183 -20.08 -8.33 -14.03
C ASP A 183 -18.69 -8.99 -14.09
N VAL A 184 -17.61 -8.19 -14.04
CA VAL A 184 -16.23 -8.69 -14.10
C VAL A 184 -15.65 -8.80 -12.70
N TYR A 185 -15.33 -10.02 -12.30
CA TYR A 185 -14.61 -10.31 -11.07
C TYR A 185 -13.15 -9.87 -11.13
N LEU A 186 -12.61 -9.45 -9.99
CA LEU A 186 -11.23 -8.95 -9.85
C LEU A 186 -10.32 -9.99 -9.18
N ASP A 187 -9.03 -9.91 -9.53
CA ASP A 187 -7.97 -10.65 -8.85
C ASP A 187 -7.76 -10.10 -7.43
N MET A 188 -7.95 -10.97 -6.44
CA MET A 188 -7.84 -10.63 -5.02
C MET A 188 -6.45 -10.90 -4.43
N LYS A 189 -5.48 -11.36 -5.24
CA LYS A 189 -4.15 -11.78 -4.75
C LYS A 189 -3.37 -10.65 -4.05
N GLN A 190 -3.61 -9.40 -4.40
CA GLN A 190 -2.95 -8.24 -3.78
C GLN A 190 -3.23 -8.15 -2.27
N TYR A 191 -4.43 -8.54 -1.82
CA TYR A 191 -4.78 -8.51 -0.39
C TYR A 191 -3.88 -9.42 0.44
N LYS A 192 -3.45 -10.57 -0.12
CA LYS A 192 -2.53 -11.51 0.54
C LYS A 192 -1.12 -10.93 0.76
N TYR A 193 -0.79 -9.83 0.10
CA TYR A 193 0.52 -9.18 0.22
C TYR A 193 0.51 -7.96 1.15
N LEU A 194 -0.63 -7.61 1.76
CA LEU A 194 -0.72 -6.41 2.61
C LEU A 194 0.02 -6.56 3.94
N PHE A 195 -0.16 -7.70 4.62
CA PHE A 195 0.34 -7.93 5.96
C PHE A 195 1.61 -8.79 5.95
N GLY A 196 2.54 -8.49 6.84
CA GLY A 196 3.81 -9.22 6.95
C GLY A 196 4.79 -8.92 5.84
N THR A 197 4.44 -8.08 4.86
CA THR A 197 5.27 -7.81 3.69
C THR A 197 6.22 -6.65 3.94
N THR A 198 7.46 -6.81 3.48
CA THR A 198 8.51 -5.79 3.60
C THR A 198 9.36 -5.78 2.34
N ARG A 199 9.70 -4.58 1.85
CA ARG A 199 10.65 -4.37 0.77
C ARG A 199 12.07 -4.34 1.35
N ILE A 200 12.92 -5.24 0.89
CA ILE A 200 14.30 -5.37 1.38
C ILE A 200 15.24 -4.66 0.41
N PRO A 201 16.00 -3.66 0.85
CA PRO A 201 17.00 -3.00 0.01
C PRO A 201 18.10 -3.98 -0.43
N ALA A 202 18.57 -3.85 -1.67
CA ALA A 202 19.69 -4.63 -2.20
C ALA A 202 20.40 -3.91 -3.36
N LEU A 203 21.62 -4.36 -3.71
CA LEU A 203 22.56 -3.62 -4.56
C LEU A 203 22.05 -3.10 -5.89
N LEU A 204 21.42 -3.96 -6.68
CA LEU A 204 20.95 -3.58 -8.01
C LEU A 204 19.43 -3.58 -8.09
N LYS A 205 18.81 -4.44 -7.27
CA LYS A 205 17.38 -4.70 -7.28
C LYS A 205 16.94 -5.11 -5.90
N ASP A 206 16.00 -4.36 -5.33
CA ASP A 206 15.40 -4.66 -4.05
C ASP A 206 14.61 -5.97 -4.15
N LYS A 207 14.28 -6.55 -3.01
CA LYS A 207 13.47 -7.77 -2.91
C LYS A 207 12.20 -7.46 -2.15
N ILE A 208 11.20 -8.31 -2.29
CA ILE A 208 10.01 -8.28 -1.44
C ILE A 208 9.98 -9.59 -0.68
N LEU A 209 9.94 -9.50 0.65
CA LEU A 209 9.56 -10.62 1.50
C LEU A 209 8.05 -10.54 1.67
N TYR A 210 7.33 -11.54 1.13
CA TYR A 210 5.88 -11.57 1.16
C TYR A 210 5.40 -12.23 2.46
N GLY A 211 4.57 -11.53 3.22
CA GLY A 211 4.13 -12.00 4.54
C GLY A 211 3.35 -13.32 4.52
N ASN A 212 2.62 -13.58 3.44
CA ASN A 212 1.89 -14.83 3.25
C ASN A 212 2.77 -16.06 2.94
N GLN A 213 4.08 -15.88 2.79
CA GLN A 213 5.04 -16.97 2.54
C GLN A 213 5.76 -17.43 3.81
N TYR A 214 5.65 -16.68 4.93
CA TYR A 214 6.28 -17.09 6.18
C TYR A 214 5.65 -18.37 6.74
N GLN A 215 6.51 -19.21 7.32
CA GLN A 215 6.13 -20.44 8.02
C GLN A 215 6.92 -20.52 9.34
N PRO A 216 6.26 -20.39 10.51
CA PRO A 216 4.85 -20.05 10.70
C PRO A 216 4.51 -18.62 10.25
N LEU A 217 3.21 -18.35 10.03
CA LEU A 217 2.74 -16.99 9.74
C LEU A 217 3.08 -16.01 10.88
N PRO A 218 3.29 -14.71 10.59
CA PRO A 218 3.63 -13.74 11.61
C PRO A 218 2.52 -13.53 12.63
N LYS A 219 2.90 -13.28 13.89
CA LYS A 219 1.99 -13.18 15.04
C LYS A 219 2.19 -11.92 15.88
N HIS A 220 2.91 -10.94 15.36
CA HIS A 220 3.18 -9.66 16.01
C HIS A 220 3.08 -8.51 15.03
N PHE A 221 2.92 -7.32 15.55
CA PHE A 221 3.12 -6.07 14.82
C PHE A 221 4.19 -5.25 15.56
N VAL A 222 4.70 -4.20 14.91
CA VAL A 222 5.67 -3.29 15.53
C VAL A 222 4.99 -1.96 15.82
N VAL A 223 5.21 -1.42 17.01
CA VAL A 223 4.84 -0.05 17.35
C VAL A 223 6.07 0.82 17.28
N MET A 224 5.95 1.96 16.60
CA MET A 224 6.96 3.01 16.60
C MET A 224 6.43 4.24 17.34
N ARG A 225 7.17 4.70 18.35
CA ARG A 225 6.88 5.95 19.05
C ARG A 225 8.18 6.67 19.35
N ASN A 226 8.27 7.94 18.95
CA ASN A 226 9.47 8.77 19.17
C ASN A 226 10.77 8.10 18.67
N GLY A 227 10.69 7.28 17.61
CA GLY A 227 11.83 6.57 17.04
C GLY A 227 12.24 5.29 17.76
N HIS A 228 11.55 4.90 18.83
CA HIS A 228 11.70 3.59 19.48
C HIS A 228 10.81 2.56 18.81
N LEU A 229 11.27 1.30 18.76
CA LEU A 229 10.56 0.18 18.15
C LEU A 229 10.17 -0.86 19.20
N PHE A 230 8.92 -1.29 19.19
CA PHE A 230 8.39 -2.26 20.14
C PHE A 230 7.71 -3.40 19.41
N ARG A 231 8.11 -4.63 19.74
CA ARG A 231 7.40 -5.84 19.30
C ARG A 231 6.15 -6.02 20.16
N VAL A 232 4.97 -5.99 19.54
CA VAL A 232 3.69 -6.20 20.25
C VAL A 232 3.00 -7.47 19.73
N PRO A 233 2.66 -8.43 20.61
CA PRO A 233 1.95 -9.63 20.19
C PRO A 233 0.57 -9.27 19.64
N ALA A 234 0.14 -9.95 18.57
CA ALA A 234 -1.22 -9.83 18.05
C ALA A 234 -2.18 -10.84 18.68
N PHE A 235 -1.66 -11.95 19.19
CA PHE A 235 -2.42 -13.10 19.69
C PHE A 235 -1.98 -13.47 21.11
N ASP A 236 -2.91 -14.03 21.89
CA ASP A 236 -2.62 -14.64 23.18
C ASP A 236 -1.93 -16.01 23.03
N SER A 237 -1.57 -16.63 24.16
CA SER A 237 -0.94 -17.96 24.19
C SER A 237 -1.81 -19.09 23.62
N ASN A 238 -3.12 -18.88 23.48
CA ASN A 238 -4.08 -19.82 22.89
C ASN A 238 -4.30 -19.55 21.39
N GLY A 239 -3.60 -18.58 20.80
CA GLY A 239 -3.77 -18.18 19.40
C GLY A 239 -5.01 -17.31 19.15
N ARG A 240 -5.67 -16.79 20.19
CA ARG A 240 -6.81 -15.88 20.05
C ARG A 240 -6.31 -14.46 19.88
N LEU A 241 -6.96 -13.71 19.00
CA LEU A 241 -6.63 -12.30 18.78
C LEU A 241 -6.78 -11.50 20.08
N LEU A 242 -5.81 -10.66 20.40
CA LEU A 242 -5.91 -9.78 21.57
C LEU A 242 -7.08 -8.80 21.43
N SER A 243 -7.81 -8.61 22.52
CA SER A 243 -8.88 -7.61 22.61
C SER A 243 -8.30 -6.18 22.56
N VAL A 244 -9.16 -5.19 22.24
CA VAL A 244 -8.77 -3.77 22.30
C VAL A 244 -8.19 -3.43 23.67
N LYS A 245 -8.79 -3.93 24.76
CA LYS A 245 -8.31 -3.61 26.11
C LYS A 245 -6.95 -4.24 26.42
N GLN A 246 -6.69 -5.45 25.93
CA GLN A 246 -5.38 -6.08 26.06
C GLN A 246 -4.33 -5.29 25.27
N LEU A 247 -4.61 -4.92 24.02
CA LEU A 247 -3.71 -4.09 23.22
C LEU A 247 -3.45 -2.71 23.85
N GLU A 248 -4.48 -2.06 24.40
CA GLU A 248 -4.33 -0.81 25.16
C GLU A 248 -3.39 -1.00 26.35
N ASN A 249 -3.52 -2.11 27.08
CA ASN A 249 -2.63 -2.44 28.20
C ASN A 249 -1.19 -2.67 27.73
N GLU A 250 -0.97 -3.40 26.63
CA GLU A 250 0.37 -3.59 26.04
C GLU A 250 1.03 -2.25 25.73
N LEU A 251 0.28 -1.33 25.09
CA LEU A 251 0.78 0.01 24.79
C LEU A 251 1.10 0.78 26.08
N LYS A 252 0.18 0.84 27.05
CA LYS A 252 0.35 1.59 28.30
C LYS A 252 1.48 1.08 29.18
N GLN A 253 1.67 -0.24 29.24
CA GLN A 253 2.64 -0.85 30.16
C GLN A 253 4.04 -0.90 29.57
N TYR A 254 4.18 -1.13 28.27
CA TYR A 254 5.49 -1.39 27.66
C TYR A 254 5.95 -0.26 26.74
N VAL A 255 5.06 0.30 25.91
CA VAL A 255 5.42 1.32 24.93
C VAL A 255 5.55 2.69 25.59
N MET A 256 4.50 3.15 26.27
CA MET A 256 4.45 4.54 26.76
C MET A 256 5.56 4.91 27.77
N PRO A 257 5.87 4.07 28.78
CA PRO A 257 6.84 4.44 29.82
C PRO A 257 8.28 4.53 29.31
N THR A 258 8.61 3.85 28.21
CA THR A 258 9.98 3.70 27.70
C THR A 258 10.25 4.52 26.44
N SER A 259 9.24 5.25 25.94
CA SER A 259 9.34 6.06 24.70
C SER A 259 8.93 7.52 24.91
N GLY A 260 8.99 8.03 26.14
CA GLY A 260 8.65 9.43 26.44
C GLY A 260 9.47 10.43 25.63
N ASP A 261 10.78 10.18 25.54
CA ASP A 261 11.74 10.99 24.79
C ASP A 261 12.05 10.40 23.41
N ILE A 262 12.56 11.25 22.53
CA ILE A 262 13.08 10.84 21.21
C ILE A 262 14.27 9.89 21.40
N CYS A 263 14.25 8.77 20.68
CA CYS A 263 15.36 7.84 20.62
C CYS A 263 16.62 8.56 20.13
N LYS A 264 17.75 8.36 20.83
CA LYS A 264 19.03 9.01 20.48
C LYS A 264 19.51 8.64 19.07
N CYS A 265 19.20 7.43 18.63
CA CYS A 265 19.57 6.89 17.32
C CYS A 265 18.32 6.28 16.66
N PRO A 266 17.42 7.09 16.07
CA PRO A 266 16.16 6.59 15.55
C PRO A 266 16.39 5.89 14.20
N VAL A 267 16.75 4.61 14.26
CA VAL A 267 17.21 3.84 13.10
C VAL A 267 16.20 3.79 11.96
N GLY A 268 14.90 3.89 12.22
CA GLY A 268 13.88 3.85 11.17
C GLY A 268 14.06 4.91 10.07
N VAL A 269 14.65 6.07 10.40
CA VAL A 269 14.88 7.16 9.44
C VAL A 269 15.75 6.73 8.26
N VAL A 270 16.65 5.76 8.42
CA VAL A 270 17.53 5.26 7.35
C VAL A 270 16.76 4.68 6.18
N THR A 271 15.53 4.20 6.41
CA THR A 271 14.67 3.63 5.36
C THR A 271 14.12 4.71 4.42
N SER A 272 14.28 5.99 4.78
CA SER A 272 13.91 7.14 3.94
C SER A 272 14.98 7.54 2.92
N GLU A 273 16.17 6.97 2.99
CA GLU A 273 17.28 7.33 2.11
C GLU A 273 17.19 6.69 0.71
N TYR A 274 18.11 7.11 -0.16
CA TYR A 274 18.33 6.48 -1.45
C TYR A 274 18.59 4.97 -1.31
N ARG A 275 18.11 4.18 -2.28
CA ARG A 275 18.24 2.72 -2.24
C ARG A 275 19.66 2.33 -2.63
N VAL A 276 20.57 2.36 -1.66
CA VAL A 276 21.96 1.92 -1.84
C VAL A 276 22.11 0.48 -1.39
N GLY A 277 22.94 -0.28 -2.11
CA GLY A 277 23.03 -1.73 -1.98
C GLY A 277 23.56 -2.32 -0.69
N ASN A 278 24.23 -1.49 0.09
CA ASN A 278 25.03 -1.93 1.23
C ASN A 278 24.32 -1.63 2.55
N SER A 279 23.02 -1.30 2.53
CA SER A 279 22.25 -1.13 3.77
C SER A 279 22.26 -2.40 4.61
N ASN A 280 22.34 -3.58 4.01
CA ASN A 280 22.45 -4.84 4.76
C ASN A 280 23.79 -4.97 5.49
N ASP A 281 24.90 -4.55 4.89
CA ASP A 281 26.22 -4.57 5.54
C ASP A 281 26.24 -3.68 6.80
N PHE A 282 25.41 -2.63 6.84
CA PHE A 282 25.29 -1.74 8.00
C PHE A 282 24.61 -2.42 9.20
N TRP A 283 23.65 -3.34 8.98
CA TRP A 283 22.88 -3.99 10.06
C TRP A 283 23.44 -5.35 10.46
N GLU A 284 24.03 -6.08 9.52
CA GLU A 284 24.47 -7.47 9.71
C GLU A 284 25.80 -7.60 10.49
N GLY A 285 26.46 -6.46 10.81
CA GLY A 285 27.71 -6.45 11.59
C GLY A 285 27.56 -6.84 13.08
N GLU A 286 26.35 -6.76 13.65
CA GLU A 286 26.06 -7.17 15.03
C GLU A 286 24.77 -8.02 15.11
N ASN A 287 24.83 -9.18 15.78
CA ASN A 287 23.70 -10.13 15.87
C ASN A 287 22.40 -9.51 16.40
N THR A 288 22.48 -8.60 17.38
CA THR A 288 21.32 -7.92 17.97
C THR A 288 20.57 -7.03 16.98
N ASN A 289 21.30 -6.40 16.05
CA ASN A 289 20.70 -5.56 15.02
C ASN A 289 19.97 -6.41 13.99
N ALA A 290 20.55 -7.55 13.61
CA ALA A 290 19.92 -8.48 12.68
C ALA A 290 18.58 -9.01 13.20
N GLU A 291 18.50 -9.39 14.48
CA GLU A 291 17.26 -9.84 15.12
C GLU A 291 16.20 -8.72 15.18
N SER A 292 16.62 -7.49 15.46
CA SER A 292 15.73 -6.33 15.52
C SER A 292 15.16 -5.97 14.15
N VAL A 293 15.99 -5.97 13.11
CA VAL A 293 15.56 -5.75 11.72
C VAL A 293 14.58 -6.84 11.29
N ARG A 294 14.93 -8.11 11.53
CA ARG A 294 14.05 -9.25 11.23
C ARG A 294 12.69 -9.15 11.92
N CYS A 295 12.65 -8.67 13.16
CA CYS A 295 11.40 -8.41 13.88
C CYS A 295 10.50 -7.44 13.12
N VAL A 296 11.04 -6.36 12.54
CA VAL A 296 10.27 -5.40 11.74
C VAL A 296 9.88 -5.99 10.38
N GLU A 297 10.79 -6.69 9.72
CA GLU A 297 10.54 -7.34 8.44
C GLU A 297 9.39 -8.35 8.51
N GLU A 298 9.31 -9.15 9.57
CA GLU A 298 8.26 -10.15 9.78
C GLU A 298 6.95 -9.55 10.32
N ALA A 299 6.97 -8.34 10.91
CA ALA A 299 5.80 -7.74 11.56
C ALA A 299 4.57 -7.66 10.63
N LEU A 300 3.36 -7.88 11.14
CA LEU A 300 2.14 -7.80 10.31
C LEU A 300 1.95 -6.42 9.69
N PHE A 301 2.23 -5.37 10.46
CA PHE A 301 2.26 -3.97 10.03
C PHE A 301 3.07 -3.17 11.06
N VAL A 302 3.31 -1.89 10.77
CA VAL A 302 3.86 -0.94 11.74
C VAL A 302 2.77 0.04 12.18
N LEU A 303 2.66 0.29 13.48
CA LEU A 303 1.78 1.29 14.08
C LEU A 303 2.62 2.46 14.60
N CYS A 304 2.53 3.61 13.96
CA CYS A 304 3.25 4.83 14.35
C CYS A 304 2.35 5.65 15.27
N ILE A 305 2.73 5.79 16.53
CA ILE A 305 2.09 6.73 17.48
C ILE A 305 2.88 8.02 17.42
N ASP A 306 2.36 8.99 16.66
CA ASP A 306 3.08 10.23 16.37
C ASP A 306 2.82 11.32 17.41
N LYS A 307 3.78 12.23 17.58
CA LYS A 307 3.52 13.48 18.28
C LYS A 307 2.80 14.47 17.35
N PRO A 308 2.06 15.46 17.90
CA PRO A 308 1.54 16.56 17.10
C PRO A 308 2.67 17.22 16.30
N MET A 309 2.43 17.43 15.00
CA MET A 309 3.39 18.16 14.16
C MET A 309 3.44 19.62 14.55
N GLU A 310 4.65 20.18 14.51
CA GLU A 310 4.82 21.63 14.55
C GLU A 310 4.27 22.26 13.28
N GLY A 311 3.61 23.41 13.43
CA GLY A 311 3.00 24.12 12.31
C GLY A 311 4.07 24.63 11.34
N ILE A 312 3.85 24.41 10.05
CA ILE A 312 4.67 24.98 8.98
C ILE A 312 4.02 26.32 8.57
N PRO A 313 4.77 27.44 8.52
CA PRO A 313 4.22 28.73 8.12
C PRO A 313 3.48 28.65 6.77
N GLY A 314 2.20 29.04 6.78
CA GLY A 314 1.33 29.02 5.59
C GLY A 314 0.66 27.67 5.27
N ALA A 315 0.98 26.59 5.99
CA ALA A 315 0.33 25.29 5.81
C ALA A 315 -1.00 25.21 6.56
N SER A 316 -2.03 24.67 5.92
CA SER A 316 -3.29 24.30 6.58
C SER A 316 -3.15 23.02 7.40
N ALA A 317 -4.12 22.73 8.27
CA ALA A 317 -4.15 21.47 9.01
C ALA A 317 -4.16 20.24 8.08
N LEU A 318 -4.80 20.34 6.92
CA LEU A 318 -4.83 19.26 5.93
C LEU A 318 -3.47 19.07 5.24
N ASP A 319 -2.74 20.16 4.99
CA ASP A 319 -1.39 20.10 4.45
C ASP A 319 -0.46 19.39 5.43
N LEU A 320 -0.52 19.77 6.72
CA LEU A 320 0.26 19.13 7.77
C LEU A 320 -0.05 17.63 7.88
N GLN A 321 -1.33 17.25 7.87
CA GLN A 321 -1.73 15.85 7.88
C GLN A 321 -1.18 15.09 6.66
N SER A 322 -1.24 15.70 5.48
CA SER A 322 -0.74 15.09 4.24
C SER A 322 0.77 14.89 4.27
N LEU A 323 1.53 15.89 4.74
CA LEU A 323 2.98 15.80 4.91
C LEU A 323 3.37 14.76 5.97
N GLN A 324 2.59 14.68 7.06
CA GLN A 324 2.77 13.68 8.10
C GLN A 324 2.62 12.24 7.57
N CYS A 325 1.57 12.01 6.76
CA CYS A 325 1.29 10.72 6.17
C CYS A 325 2.31 10.34 5.08
N LEU A 326 2.80 11.32 4.30
CA LEU A 326 3.69 11.07 3.17
C LEU A 326 5.14 10.82 3.59
N HIS A 327 5.64 11.59 4.56
CA HIS A 327 7.05 11.51 4.98
C HIS A 327 7.30 11.80 6.46
N GLY A 328 6.29 12.18 7.24
CA GLY A 328 6.43 12.45 8.68
C GLY A 328 6.86 13.87 9.05
N GLY A 329 6.92 14.81 8.10
CA GLY A 329 7.16 16.23 8.41
C GLY A 329 8.61 16.63 8.76
N GLY A 330 9.59 15.74 8.61
CA GLY A 330 11.01 16.00 8.89
C GLY A 330 11.50 15.35 10.19
N CYS A 331 12.82 15.39 10.42
CA CYS A 331 13.47 14.79 11.61
C CYS A 331 13.01 15.42 12.92
N GLU A 332 12.77 16.74 12.90
CA GLU A 332 12.22 17.50 14.04
C GLU A 332 10.77 17.13 14.37
N ASN A 333 10.04 16.55 13.41
CA ASN A 333 8.67 16.08 13.57
C ASN A 333 8.63 14.56 13.79
N ASN A 334 8.17 13.79 12.80
CA ASN A 334 7.87 12.37 12.93
C ASN A 334 8.53 11.50 11.85
N SER A 335 9.40 12.03 10.98
CA SER A 335 10.07 11.21 9.95
C SER A 335 10.93 10.09 10.54
N HIS A 336 11.43 10.30 11.75
CA HIS A 336 12.21 9.33 12.50
C HIS A 336 11.35 8.19 13.09
N ASN A 337 10.02 8.32 13.03
CA ASN A 337 9.04 7.39 13.59
C ASN A 337 8.40 6.52 12.48
N ARG A 338 9.21 6.07 11.51
CA ARG A 338 8.77 5.34 10.31
C ARG A 338 9.73 4.20 9.97
N TRP A 339 9.19 3.20 9.27
CA TRP A 339 9.96 2.19 8.56
C TRP A 339 9.43 2.07 7.14
N PHE A 340 9.92 2.91 6.23
CA PHE A 340 9.38 3.10 4.87
C PHE A 340 9.45 1.85 3.97
N ASP A 341 10.27 0.87 4.34
CA ASP A 341 10.32 -0.44 3.70
C ASP A 341 9.10 -1.31 4.00
N LYS A 342 8.35 -1.01 5.07
CA LYS A 342 7.17 -1.78 5.45
C LYS A 342 5.99 -1.47 4.53
N THR A 343 5.34 -2.51 4.02
CA THR A 343 4.19 -2.36 3.10
C THR A 343 3.02 -1.61 3.73
N LEU A 344 2.73 -1.85 5.01
CA LEU A 344 1.63 -1.19 5.73
C LEU A 344 2.15 -0.51 7.00
N GLN A 345 2.03 0.81 7.04
CA GLN A 345 2.24 1.63 8.22
C GLN A 345 0.95 2.39 8.52
N VAL A 346 0.49 2.30 9.77
CA VAL A 346 -0.71 3.00 10.24
C VAL A 346 -0.29 4.07 11.22
N ILE A 347 -0.63 5.33 10.93
CA ILE A 347 -0.18 6.49 11.70
C ILE A 347 -1.36 7.02 12.53
N ILE A 348 -1.14 7.20 13.83
CA ILE A 348 -2.12 7.68 14.81
C ILE A 348 -1.70 9.02 15.37
#